data_AF-A0A7S4G638-F1
#
_entry.id   AF-A0A7S4G638-F1
#
_cell.length_a   1.000
_cell.length_b   1.000
_cell.length_c   1.000
_cell.angle_alpha   90.00
_cell.angle_beta   90.00
_cell.angle_gamma   90.00
#
_symmetry.space_group_name_H-M   'P 1'
#
loop_
_entity.id
_entity.type
_entity.pdbx_description
1 polymer ?
#
loop_
_entity_poly.entity_id
_entity_poly.type
_entity_poly.pdbx_seq_one_letter_code
_entity_poly.pdbx_strand_id
1 'polypeptide(L)'
;VVFGQHLLKGFVAGGGGAGLMVVEGLIYMKLNVGARNKTMFQAISSSAWGLKPVYAFMSDASNCGGYKRTPWVVLTAVVATTAYMTLITEHRALGGALVCLCFFFGNVQLSWTDLMIEATYTEKMRVNAPFSADMVSFVWSGVGLFGLVGIFVAGPGIDWFGPIALLAGAIPFSALIIYPAVRGWLTETRIPPEQRGRSTLDGLRQQWHYFTITVLLTVCVVTTMLSGIMQVDAASQAFISVTLSAITGTAAMALLPASIWKPMLFMFLSNAMGFSTAGFVDNFYLDSATPEESARTGYPVCEDCPHFSA
;
A
#
# COMPACT_ATOMS: atom_id res chain seq x y z
N VAL A 1 -3.50 -19.71 2.20
CA VAL A 1 -3.49 -18.35 1.61
C VAL A 1 -3.42 -17.28 2.70
N VAL A 2 -4.33 -17.28 3.69
CA VAL A 2 -4.32 -16.33 4.82
C VAL A 2 -2.96 -16.28 5.55
N PHE A 3 -2.30 -17.41 5.77
CA PHE A 3 -0.95 -17.41 6.35
C PHE A 3 0.09 -16.65 5.49
N GLY A 4 -0.01 -16.74 4.16
CA GLY A 4 0.81 -15.94 3.25
C GLY A 4 0.52 -14.45 3.36
N GLN A 5 -0.73 -14.06 3.64
CA GLN A 5 -1.10 -12.68 3.95
C GLN A 5 -0.50 -12.22 5.28
N HIS A 6 -0.48 -13.06 6.31
CA HIS A 6 0.14 -12.69 7.59
C HIS A 6 1.64 -12.41 7.43
N LEU A 7 2.34 -13.20 6.62
CA LEU A 7 3.76 -12.95 6.30
C LEU A 7 3.93 -11.71 5.42
N LEU A 8 3.18 -11.59 4.33
CA LEU A 8 3.37 -10.52 3.36
C LEU A 8 2.83 -9.16 3.88
N LYS A 9 1.58 -9.11 4.37
CA LYS A 9 1.00 -7.88 4.90
C LYS A 9 1.43 -7.60 6.34
N GLY A 10 1.47 -8.62 7.18
CA GLY A 10 1.87 -8.49 8.59
C GLY A 10 3.39 -8.29 8.70
N PHE A 11 4.18 -9.32 8.44
CA PHE A 11 5.62 -9.27 8.71
C PHE A 11 6.38 -8.27 7.81
N VAL A 12 6.14 -8.27 6.49
CA VAL A 12 6.85 -7.35 5.59
C VAL A 12 6.32 -5.92 5.69
N ALA A 13 5.00 -5.71 5.67
CA ALA A 13 4.42 -4.38 5.58
C ALA A 13 3.85 -3.83 6.91
N GLY A 14 3.88 -4.59 8.00
CA GLY A 14 3.35 -4.17 9.30
C GLY A 14 1.87 -3.77 9.28
N GLY A 15 1.09 -4.26 8.32
CA GLY A 15 -0.30 -3.86 8.10
C GLY A 15 -0.53 -2.77 7.05
N GLY A 16 0.53 -2.15 6.49
CA GLY A 16 0.40 -1.16 5.40
C GLY A 16 1.47 -0.05 5.32
N GLY A 17 2.52 -0.10 6.14
CA GLY A 17 3.58 0.91 6.14
C GLY A 17 4.63 0.77 7.26
N ALA A 18 4.68 -0.40 7.91
CA ALA A 18 5.61 -0.73 9.00
C ALA A 18 6.30 -2.07 8.71
N GLY A 19 6.76 -2.78 9.75
CA GLY A 19 7.50 -4.03 9.58
C GLY A 19 8.82 -3.81 8.84
N LEU A 20 9.15 -4.67 7.88
CA LEU A 20 10.36 -4.52 7.07
C LEU A 20 10.31 -3.31 6.13
N MET A 21 9.12 -2.83 5.75
CA MET A 21 8.98 -1.68 4.85
C MET A 21 9.34 -0.33 5.49
N VAL A 22 9.60 -0.29 6.81
CA VAL A 22 10.08 0.92 7.49
C VAL A 22 11.38 1.47 6.86
N VAL A 23 12.13 0.61 6.17
CA VAL A 23 13.34 0.95 5.41
C VAL A 23 13.12 1.97 4.30
N GLU A 24 11.89 2.14 3.79
CA GLU A 24 11.57 3.12 2.75
C GLU A 24 12.02 4.53 3.15
N GLY A 25 11.68 4.96 4.37
CA GLY A 25 12.05 6.27 4.89
C GLY A 25 13.56 6.45 5.03
N LEU A 26 14.27 5.40 5.44
CA LEU A 26 15.72 5.40 5.61
C LEU A 26 16.46 5.46 4.28
N ILE A 27 15.92 4.81 3.24
CA ILE A 27 16.52 4.87 1.89
C ILE A 27 16.43 6.30 1.35
N TYR A 28 15.32 7.00 1.54
CA TYR A 28 15.22 8.42 1.15
C TYR A 28 16.20 9.32 1.91
N MET A 29 16.41 9.06 3.21
CA MET A 29 17.43 9.77 3.99
C MET A 29 18.84 9.51 3.44
N LYS A 30 19.19 8.25 3.10
CA LYS A 30 20.48 7.91 2.48
C LYS A 30 20.68 8.56 1.10
N LEU A 31 19.61 8.89 0.40
CA LEU A 31 19.63 9.60 -0.88
C LEU A 31 19.61 11.13 -0.73
N ASN A 32 19.70 11.67 0.48
CA ASN A 32 19.61 13.11 0.77
C ASN A 32 18.33 13.75 0.19
N VAL A 33 17.23 13.01 0.17
CA VAL A 33 15.93 13.55 -0.25
C VAL A 33 15.39 14.42 0.89
N GLY A 34 15.13 15.70 0.62
CA GLY A 34 14.57 16.62 1.62
C GLY A 34 13.26 16.12 2.24
N ALA A 35 12.98 16.52 3.49
CA ALA A 35 11.88 16.00 4.30
C ALA A 35 10.51 16.09 3.63
N ARG A 36 10.23 17.21 2.95
CA ARG A 36 9.02 17.41 2.13
C ARG A 36 8.89 16.35 1.04
N ASN A 37 9.94 16.14 0.26
CA ASN A 37 9.93 15.20 -0.86
C ASN A 37 9.87 13.74 -0.38
N LYS A 38 10.55 13.41 0.72
CA LYS A 38 10.43 12.10 1.39
C LYS A 38 8.98 11.80 1.75
N THR A 39 8.34 12.69 2.52
CA THR A 39 6.94 12.54 2.95
C THR A 39 6.01 12.39 1.75
N MET A 40 6.24 13.18 0.71
CA MET A 40 5.47 13.14 -0.51
C MET A 40 5.64 11.83 -1.29
N PHE A 41 6.87 11.33 -1.44
CA PHE A 41 7.12 10.04 -2.10
C PHE A 41 6.50 8.87 -1.32
N GLN A 42 6.55 8.89 0.01
CA GLN A 42 5.87 7.90 0.84
C GLN A 42 4.33 7.98 0.70
N ALA A 43 3.77 9.18 0.55
CA ALA A 43 2.34 9.34 0.25
C ALA A 43 1.98 8.80 -1.14
N ILE A 44 2.84 9.02 -2.14
CA ILE A 44 2.65 8.49 -3.49
C ILE A 44 2.76 6.97 -3.49
N SER A 45 3.76 6.38 -2.84
CA SER A 45 3.93 4.92 -2.80
C SER A 45 2.75 4.22 -2.09
N SER A 46 2.27 4.78 -0.98
CA SER A 46 1.11 4.27 -0.23
C SER A 46 -0.25 4.52 -0.91
N SER A 47 -0.32 5.41 -1.90
CA SER A 47 -1.57 5.68 -2.64
C SER A 47 -2.15 4.45 -3.34
N ALA A 48 -1.33 3.41 -3.60
CA ALA A 48 -1.77 2.14 -4.14
C ALA A 48 -2.86 1.45 -3.30
N TRP A 49 -2.93 1.70 -1.99
CA TRP A 49 -4.01 1.19 -1.14
C TRP A 49 -5.38 1.80 -1.48
N GLY A 50 -5.40 3.06 -1.97
CA GLY A 50 -6.62 3.73 -2.44
C GLY A 50 -7.14 3.20 -3.77
N LEU A 51 -6.31 2.48 -4.53
CA LEU A 51 -6.66 1.91 -5.84
C LEU A 51 -7.33 0.52 -5.75
N LYS A 52 -7.61 0.01 -4.53
CA LYS A 52 -8.32 -1.26 -4.34
C LYS A 52 -9.60 -1.43 -5.18
N PRO A 53 -10.49 -0.42 -5.31
CA PRO A 53 -11.68 -0.54 -6.16
C PRO A 53 -11.35 -0.77 -7.64
N VAL A 54 -10.25 -0.18 -8.12
CA VAL A 54 -9.74 -0.40 -9.48
C VAL A 54 -9.31 -1.84 -9.66
N TYR A 55 -8.59 -2.40 -8.69
CA TYR A 55 -8.13 -3.78 -8.73
C TYR A 55 -9.30 -4.77 -8.72
N ALA A 56 -10.33 -4.49 -7.91
CA ALA A 56 -11.57 -5.27 -7.89
C ALA A 56 -12.19 -5.31 -9.29
N PHE A 57 -12.38 -4.13 -9.88
CA PHE A 57 -12.96 -3.99 -11.21
C PHE A 57 -12.11 -4.65 -12.31
N MET A 58 -10.79 -4.48 -12.27
CA MET A 58 -9.87 -5.12 -13.21
C MET A 58 -9.96 -6.65 -13.12
N SER A 59 -9.95 -7.19 -11.90
CA SER A 59 -10.04 -8.65 -11.68
C SER A 59 -11.39 -9.24 -12.10
N ASP A 60 -12.47 -8.48 -11.97
CA ASP A 60 -13.81 -8.89 -12.42
C ASP A 60 -13.98 -8.77 -13.93
N ALA A 61 -13.32 -7.79 -14.55
CA ALA A 61 -13.41 -7.57 -15.99
C ALA A 61 -12.53 -8.53 -16.81
N SER A 62 -11.38 -8.93 -16.27
CA SER A 62 -10.37 -9.70 -17.02
C SER A 62 -10.26 -11.15 -16.54
N ASN A 63 -10.79 -12.06 -17.34
CA ASN A 63 -10.71 -13.50 -17.09
C ASN A 63 -9.43 -14.13 -17.69
N CYS A 64 -8.26 -13.63 -17.29
CA CYS A 64 -6.96 -14.09 -17.80
C CYS A 64 -6.77 -15.60 -17.56
N GLY A 65 -6.65 -16.40 -18.63
CA GLY A 65 -6.51 -17.86 -18.52
C GLY A 65 -7.74 -18.61 -17.98
N GLY A 66 -8.87 -17.93 -17.80
CA GLY A 66 -10.08 -18.47 -17.15
C GLY A 66 -10.05 -18.38 -15.61
N TYR A 67 -9.07 -17.69 -15.05
CA TYR A 67 -8.94 -17.42 -13.62
C TYR A 67 -9.15 -15.92 -13.36
N LYS A 68 -9.81 -15.56 -12.27
CA LYS A 68 -10.12 -14.16 -11.93
C LYS A 68 -9.06 -13.53 -11.04
N ARG A 69 -8.42 -14.33 -10.18
CA ARG A 69 -7.56 -13.84 -9.09
C ARG A 69 -6.09 -14.24 -9.28
N THR A 70 -5.82 -15.51 -9.56
CA THR A 70 -4.44 -16.05 -9.60
C THR A 70 -3.51 -15.30 -10.56
N PRO A 71 -3.89 -15.01 -11.83
CA PRO A 71 -2.98 -14.36 -12.77
C PRO A 71 -2.50 -13.00 -12.28
N TRP A 72 -3.39 -12.23 -11.65
CA TRP A 72 -3.08 -10.90 -11.15
C TRP A 72 -2.23 -10.93 -9.88
N VAL A 73 -2.48 -11.88 -8.97
CA VAL A 73 -1.62 -12.08 -7.79
C VAL A 73 -0.21 -12.47 -8.21
N VAL A 74 -0.07 -13.36 -9.20
CA VAL A 74 1.24 -13.76 -9.73
C VAL A 74 1.93 -12.59 -10.43
N LEU A 75 1.21 -11.86 -11.30
CA LEU A 75 1.77 -10.72 -12.02
C LEU A 75 2.29 -9.64 -11.07
N THR A 76 1.47 -9.22 -10.11
CA THR A 76 1.86 -8.17 -9.15
C THR A 76 3.00 -8.64 -8.24
N ALA A 77 3.05 -9.93 -7.87
CA ALA A 77 4.15 -10.48 -7.11
C ALA A 77 5.47 -10.51 -7.88
N VAL A 78 5.44 -10.87 -9.17
CA VAL A 78 6.63 -10.80 -10.03
C VAL A 78 7.12 -9.37 -10.15
N VAL A 79 6.22 -8.42 -10.46
CA VAL A 79 6.57 -6.99 -10.61
C VAL A 79 7.18 -6.42 -9.32
N ALA A 80 6.56 -6.67 -8.18
CA ALA A 80 7.07 -6.20 -6.89
C ALA A 80 8.40 -6.87 -6.51
N THR A 81 8.56 -8.18 -6.78
CA THR A 81 9.83 -8.88 -6.56
C THR A 81 10.93 -8.25 -7.41
N THR A 82 10.68 -7.98 -8.69
CA THR A 82 11.65 -7.26 -9.54
C THR A 82 11.93 -5.85 -9.05
N ALA A 83 10.93 -5.13 -8.54
CA ALA A 83 11.13 -3.80 -7.97
C ALA A 83 12.04 -3.82 -6.73
N TYR A 84 11.83 -4.76 -5.81
CA TYR A 84 12.72 -4.94 -4.66
C TYR A 84 14.12 -5.38 -5.05
N MET A 85 14.25 -6.27 -6.04
CA MET A 85 15.55 -6.67 -6.57
C MET A 85 16.32 -5.47 -7.14
N THR A 86 15.65 -4.63 -7.94
CA THR A 86 16.24 -3.39 -8.47
C THR A 86 16.68 -2.44 -7.35
N LEU A 87 15.87 -2.30 -6.30
CA LEU A 87 16.27 -1.50 -5.13
C LEU A 87 17.54 -2.06 -4.49
N ILE A 88 17.67 -3.37 -4.35
CA ILE A 88 18.85 -3.96 -3.70
C ILE A 88 20.11 -3.80 -4.54
N THR A 89 20.03 -4.08 -5.84
CA THR A 89 21.19 -4.06 -6.74
C THR A 89 21.65 -2.63 -7.05
N GLU A 90 20.71 -1.71 -7.29
CA GLU A 90 21.02 -0.39 -7.86
C GLU A 90 20.73 0.78 -6.90
N HIS A 91 20.41 0.58 -5.61
CA HIS A 91 19.97 1.66 -4.70
C HIS A 91 20.79 2.96 -4.74
N ARG A 92 22.10 2.89 -5.01
CA ARG A 92 23.00 4.06 -5.06
C ARG A 92 22.88 4.87 -6.35
N ALA A 93 22.44 4.26 -7.44
CA ALA A 93 22.25 4.89 -8.74
C ALA A 93 20.81 5.37 -8.98
N LEU A 94 19.86 4.91 -8.16
CA LEU A 94 18.44 5.26 -8.29
C LEU A 94 18.16 6.64 -7.66
N GLY A 95 17.55 7.54 -8.43
CA GLY A 95 16.99 8.77 -7.88
C GLY A 95 15.76 8.50 -7.01
N GLY A 96 15.41 9.44 -6.12
CA GLY A 96 14.27 9.29 -5.20
C GLY A 96 12.93 8.95 -5.87
N ALA A 97 12.67 9.48 -7.07
CA ALA A 97 11.46 9.16 -7.83
C ALA A 97 11.39 7.68 -8.27
N LEU A 98 12.52 7.07 -8.61
CA LEU A 98 12.57 5.66 -9.02
C LEU A 98 12.47 4.73 -7.80
N VAL A 99 13.02 5.14 -6.65
CA VAL A 99 12.78 4.46 -5.37
C VAL A 99 11.30 4.49 -5.02
N CYS A 100 10.65 5.66 -5.15
CA CYS A 100 9.21 5.81 -4.97
C CYS A 100 8.40 4.87 -5.88
N LEU A 101 8.78 4.75 -7.15
CA LEU A 101 8.12 3.85 -8.08
C LEU A 101 8.27 2.37 -7.67
N CYS A 102 9.44 1.98 -7.18
CA CYS A 102 9.67 0.61 -6.71
C CYS A 102 8.81 0.27 -5.48
N PHE A 103 8.76 1.19 -4.49
CA PHE A 103 7.88 1.03 -3.33
C PHE A 103 6.40 1.11 -3.69
N PHE A 104 6.03 1.90 -4.70
CA PHE A 104 4.67 1.92 -5.23
C PHE A 104 4.27 0.54 -5.77
N PHE A 105 5.11 -0.11 -6.59
CA PHE A 105 4.84 -1.48 -7.06
C PHE A 105 4.77 -2.50 -5.92
N GLY A 106 5.60 -2.33 -4.89
CA GLY A 106 5.51 -3.10 -3.66
C GLY A 106 4.14 -2.97 -2.99
N ASN A 107 3.67 -1.73 -2.80
CA ASN A 107 2.35 -1.45 -2.24
C ASN A 107 1.21 -1.95 -3.14
N VAL A 108 1.35 -1.91 -4.47
CA VAL A 108 0.38 -2.50 -5.42
C VAL A 108 0.27 -4.00 -5.19
N GLN A 109 1.37 -4.73 -5.03
CA GLN A 109 1.31 -6.17 -4.71
C GLN A 109 0.57 -6.42 -3.39
N LEU A 110 0.90 -5.64 -2.35
CA LEU A 110 0.31 -5.79 -1.03
C LEU A 110 -1.21 -5.57 -1.07
N SER A 111 -1.65 -4.44 -1.61
CA SER A 111 -3.05 -4.06 -1.66
C SER A 111 -3.87 -4.95 -2.60
N TRP A 112 -3.28 -5.39 -3.72
CA TRP A 112 -3.91 -6.34 -4.63
C TRP A 112 -4.08 -7.71 -4.00
N THR A 113 -3.02 -8.26 -3.40
CA THR A 113 -3.06 -9.55 -2.72
C THR A 113 -4.06 -9.52 -1.57
N ASP A 114 -4.04 -8.46 -0.76
CA ASP A 114 -4.98 -8.24 0.33
C ASP A 114 -6.43 -8.31 -0.17
N LEU A 115 -6.75 -7.54 -1.22
CA LEU A 115 -8.09 -7.54 -1.82
C LEU A 115 -8.54 -8.92 -2.31
N MET A 116 -7.65 -9.67 -2.98
CA MET A 116 -8.00 -11.00 -3.51
C MET A 116 -8.25 -12.02 -2.40
N ILE A 117 -7.53 -11.91 -1.29
CA ILE A 117 -7.72 -12.78 -0.12
C ILE A 117 -8.99 -12.36 0.63
N GLU A 118 -9.24 -11.06 0.78
CA GLU A 118 -10.49 -10.48 1.30
C GLU A 118 -11.70 -11.00 0.54
N ALA A 119 -11.67 -10.97 -0.79
CA ALA A 119 -12.72 -11.54 -1.62
C ALA A 119 -12.91 -13.04 -1.36
N THR A 120 -11.82 -13.80 -1.26
CA THR A 120 -11.86 -15.26 -1.08
C THR A 120 -12.43 -15.69 0.27
N TYR A 121 -12.00 -15.07 1.37
CA TYR A 121 -12.57 -15.42 2.67
C TYR A 121 -13.99 -14.86 2.81
N THR A 122 -14.32 -13.70 2.21
CA THR A 122 -15.68 -13.14 2.26
C THR A 122 -16.70 -14.06 1.57
N GLU A 123 -16.33 -14.71 0.47
CA GLU A 123 -17.14 -15.77 -0.15
C GLU A 123 -17.39 -16.94 0.82
N LYS A 124 -16.37 -17.36 1.57
CA LYS A 124 -16.49 -18.42 2.58
C LYS A 124 -17.34 -18.00 3.78
N MET A 125 -17.22 -16.75 4.22
CA MET A 125 -18.07 -16.19 5.28
C MET A 125 -19.54 -16.15 4.88
N ARG A 126 -19.85 -15.93 3.59
CA ARG A 126 -21.22 -15.96 3.09
C ARG A 126 -21.85 -17.35 3.18
N VAL A 127 -21.05 -18.40 2.98
CA VAL A 127 -21.50 -19.80 3.12
C VAL A 127 -21.64 -20.18 4.61
N ASN A 128 -20.70 -19.73 5.45
CA ASN A 128 -20.65 -20.05 6.89
C ASN A 128 -20.84 -18.78 7.74
N ALA A 129 -22.03 -18.17 7.64
CA ALA A 129 -22.34 -16.88 8.29
C ALA A 129 -22.03 -16.79 9.80
N PRO A 130 -22.24 -17.83 10.64
CA PRO A 130 -21.95 -17.77 12.07
C PRO A 130 -20.48 -17.48 12.41
N PHE A 131 -19.55 -17.88 11.54
CA PHE A 131 -18.10 -17.73 11.77
C PHE A 131 -17.50 -16.51 11.06
N SER A 132 -18.33 -15.62 10.49
CA SER A 132 -17.87 -14.48 9.71
C SER A 132 -17.02 -13.49 10.52
N ALA A 133 -17.47 -13.14 11.73
CA ALA A 133 -16.74 -12.26 12.63
C ALA A 133 -15.41 -12.90 13.08
N ASP A 134 -15.42 -14.19 13.42
CA ASP A 134 -14.21 -14.92 13.85
C ASP A 134 -13.15 -14.99 12.76
N MET A 135 -13.57 -15.16 11.50
CA MET A 135 -12.65 -15.14 10.36
C MET A 135 -11.95 -13.79 10.20
N VAL A 136 -12.70 -12.68 10.28
CA VAL A 136 -12.10 -11.33 10.18
C VAL A 136 -11.14 -11.09 11.35
N SER A 137 -11.57 -11.43 12.57
CA SER A 137 -10.73 -11.32 13.77
C SER A 137 -9.45 -12.16 13.64
N PHE A 138 -9.53 -13.38 13.12
CA PHE A 138 -8.36 -14.24 12.91
C PHE A 138 -7.36 -13.62 11.92
N VAL A 139 -7.85 -13.11 10.77
CA VAL A 139 -7.00 -12.49 9.75
C VAL A 139 -6.29 -11.26 10.31
N TRP A 140 -7.04 -10.33 10.92
CA TRP A 140 -6.46 -9.10 11.44
C TRP A 140 -5.57 -9.32 12.66
N SER A 141 -5.92 -10.27 13.54
CA SER A 141 -5.04 -10.65 14.66
C SER A 141 -3.74 -11.26 14.16
N GLY A 142 -3.79 -12.08 13.11
CA GLY A 142 -2.59 -12.62 12.48
C GLY A 142 -1.75 -11.54 11.82
N VAL A 143 -2.35 -10.61 11.06
CA VAL A 143 -1.63 -9.45 10.51
C VAL A 143 -0.97 -8.62 11.61
N GLY A 144 -1.67 -8.37 12.73
CA GLY A 144 -1.14 -7.64 13.88
C GLY A 144 0.02 -8.36 14.56
N LEU A 145 -0.12 -9.67 14.84
CA LEU A 145 0.92 -10.48 15.46
C LEU A 145 2.20 -10.51 14.61
N PHE A 146 2.07 -10.80 13.32
CA PHE A 146 3.23 -10.83 12.42
C PHE A 146 3.79 -9.43 12.17
N GLY A 147 2.95 -8.38 12.22
CA GLY A 147 3.39 -6.99 12.19
C GLY A 147 4.29 -6.63 13.38
N LEU A 148 3.92 -7.05 14.59
CA LEU A 148 4.76 -6.88 15.78
C LEU A 148 6.11 -7.58 15.60
N VAL A 149 6.09 -8.84 15.14
CA VAL A 149 7.33 -9.58 14.86
C VAL A 149 8.17 -8.85 13.82
N GLY A 150 7.56 -8.31 12.76
CA GLY A 150 8.24 -7.50 11.75
C GLY A 150 8.93 -6.27 12.33
N ILE A 151 8.26 -5.54 13.22
CA ILE A 151 8.82 -4.35 13.89
C ILE A 151 9.98 -4.73 14.82
N PHE A 152 9.83 -5.79 15.60
CA PHE A 152 10.90 -6.29 16.49
C PHE A 152 12.14 -6.74 15.73
N VAL A 153 11.97 -7.30 14.54
CA VAL A 153 13.09 -7.71 13.67
C VAL A 153 13.68 -6.51 12.94
N ALA A 154 12.86 -5.53 12.54
CA ALA A 154 13.30 -4.42 11.71
C ALA A 154 14.35 -3.55 12.39
N GLY A 155 14.17 -3.19 13.67
CA GLY A 155 15.12 -2.34 14.41
C GLY A 155 16.54 -2.92 14.44
N PRO A 156 16.78 -4.04 15.14
CA PRO A 156 18.10 -4.69 15.17
C PRO A 156 18.59 -5.09 13.78
N GLY A 157 17.67 -5.45 12.87
CA GLY A 157 18.01 -5.81 11.50
C GLY A 157 18.61 -4.65 10.71
N ILE A 158 18.10 -3.43 10.90
CA ILE A 158 18.68 -2.21 10.31
C ILE A 158 20.06 -1.94 10.91
N ASP A 159 20.22 -2.08 12.23
CA ASP A 159 21.49 -1.79 12.91
C ASP A 159 22.62 -2.75 12.52
N TRP A 160 22.30 -4.04 12.34
CA TRP A 160 23.31 -5.06 12.04
C TRP A 160 23.58 -5.29 10.56
N PHE A 161 22.55 -5.22 9.72
CA PHE A 161 22.66 -5.56 8.29
C PHE A 161 22.46 -4.36 7.36
N GLY A 162 21.96 -3.24 7.89
CA GLY A 162 21.57 -2.09 7.10
C GLY A 162 20.19 -2.22 6.43
N PRO A 163 19.61 -1.09 5.98
CA PRO A 163 18.24 -1.04 5.47
C PRO A 163 18.05 -1.82 4.16
N ILE A 164 19.07 -1.90 3.30
CA ILE A 164 18.98 -2.60 2.01
C ILE A 164 18.98 -4.12 2.22
N ALA A 165 19.83 -4.63 3.11
CA ALA A 165 19.86 -6.06 3.41
C ALA A 165 18.57 -6.51 4.11
N LEU A 166 18.00 -5.67 4.98
CA LEU A 166 16.70 -5.94 5.59
C LEU A 166 15.58 -5.99 4.54
N LEU A 167 15.59 -5.07 3.56
CA LEU A 167 14.66 -5.11 2.43
C LEU A 167 14.80 -6.40 1.61
N ALA A 168 16.01 -6.95 1.48
CA ALA A 168 16.22 -8.24 0.82
C ALA A 168 15.46 -9.38 1.52
N GLY A 169 15.29 -9.29 2.84
CA GLY A 169 14.45 -10.19 3.62
C GLY A 169 12.96 -10.17 3.21
N ALA A 170 12.47 -9.10 2.58
CA ALA A 170 11.08 -9.01 2.12
C ALA A 170 10.80 -9.80 0.82
N ILE A 171 11.80 -9.97 -0.04
CA ILE A 171 11.68 -10.69 -1.33
C ILE A 171 11.12 -12.11 -1.19
N PRO A 172 11.65 -12.99 -0.32
CA PRO A 172 11.13 -14.35 -0.25
C PRO A 172 9.65 -14.37 0.11
N PHE A 173 9.17 -13.46 0.95
CA PHE A 173 7.75 -13.37 1.30
C PHE A 173 6.89 -12.81 0.17
N SER A 174 7.42 -11.84 -0.59
CA SER A 174 6.80 -11.35 -1.82
C SER A 174 6.67 -12.45 -2.86
N ALA A 175 7.70 -13.27 -3.07
CA ALA A 175 7.67 -14.41 -3.99
C ALA A 175 6.82 -15.58 -3.46
N LEU A 176 6.80 -15.81 -2.14
CA LEU A 176 6.10 -16.93 -1.51
C LEU A 176 4.60 -16.95 -1.84
N ILE A 177 3.97 -15.79 -2.07
CA ILE A 177 2.54 -15.70 -2.42
C ILE A 177 2.22 -16.30 -3.80
N ILE A 178 3.22 -16.43 -4.68
CA ILE A 178 3.07 -17.05 -6.00
C ILE A 178 2.72 -18.53 -5.85
N TYR A 179 3.37 -19.24 -4.93
CA TYR A 179 3.14 -20.67 -4.71
C TYR A 179 1.67 -21.02 -4.38
N PRO A 180 1.02 -20.45 -3.36
CA PRO A 180 -0.37 -20.73 -3.05
C PRO A 180 -1.32 -20.26 -4.16
N ALA A 181 -0.98 -19.20 -4.90
CA ALA A 181 -1.77 -18.74 -6.04
C ALA A 181 -1.77 -19.80 -7.16
N VAL A 182 -0.59 -20.23 -7.62
CA VAL A 182 -0.44 -21.21 -8.71
C VAL A 182 -1.00 -22.58 -8.33
N ARG A 183 -0.92 -22.98 -7.05
CA ARG A 183 -1.51 -24.23 -6.54
C ARG A 183 -3.03 -24.19 -6.42
N GLY A 184 -3.68 -23.08 -6.78
CA GLY A 184 -5.13 -22.95 -6.75
C GLY A 184 -5.71 -22.84 -5.35
N TRP A 185 -4.92 -22.46 -4.34
CA TRP A 185 -5.41 -22.34 -2.96
C TRP A 185 -6.33 -21.12 -2.75
N LEU A 186 -6.39 -20.23 -3.74
CA LEU A 186 -7.40 -19.17 -3.83
C LEU A 186 -8.81 -19.74 -4.10
N THR A 187 -8.94 -21.06 -4.32
CA THR A 187 -10.22 -21.79 -4.47
C THR A 187 -11.15 -21.16 -5.50
N GLU A 188 -10.60 -20.54 -6.54
CA GLU A 188 -11.38 -19.90 -7.59
C GLU A 188 -11.89 -20.91 -8.61
N THR A 189 -13.12 -20.72 -9.05
CA THR A 189 -13.73 -21.52 -10.11
C THR A 189 -13.25 -21.06 -11.47
N ARG A 190 -12.72 -21.98 -12.27
CA ARG A 190 -12.27 -21.68 -13.64
C ARG A 190 -13.47 -21.39 -14.54
N ILE A 191 -13.46 -20.24 -15.20
CA ILE A 191 -14.54 -19.83 -16.11
C ILE A 191 -14.33 -20.45 -17.50
N PRO A 192 -15.34 -21.17 -18.05
CA PRO A 192 -15.29 -21.76 -19.38
C PRO A 192 -15.01 -20.72 -20.47
N PRO A 193 -14.27 -21.05 -21.54
CA PRO A 193 -13.90 -20.11 -22.60
C PRO A 193 -15.08 -19.34 -23.21
N GLU A 194 -16.23 -19.99 -23.36
CA GLU A 194 -17.45 -19.45 -23.97
C GLU A 194 -18.10 -18.31 -23.17
N GLN A 195 -17.86 -18.25 -21.86
CA GLN A 195 -18.49 -17.27 -20.95
C GLN A 195 -17.59 -16.08 -20.62
N ARG A 196 -16.31 -16.11 -21.05
CA ARG A 196 -15.27 -15.14 -20.61
C ARG A 196 -15.52 -13.69 -21.06
N GLY A 197 -16.14 -13.48 -22.22
CA GLY A 197 -16.35 -12.14 -22.80
C GLY A 197 -17.74 -11.53 -22.54
N ARG A 198 -18.77 -12.37 -22.44
CA ARG A 198 -20.16 -11.89 -22.19
C ARG A 198 -20.35 -11.45 -20.73
N SER A 199 -19.80 -12.18 -19.75
CA SER A 199 -19.99 -11.84 -18.34
C SER A 199 -19.37 -10.49 -17.94
N THR A 200 -18.32 -10.06 -18.63
CA THR A 200 -17.59 -8.82 -18.33
C THR A 200 -18.40 -7.57 -18.69
N LEU A 201 -18.95 -7.51 -19.90
CA LEU A 201 -19.70 -6.34 -20.37
C LEU A 201 -21.07 -6.23 -19.69
N ASP A 202 -21.73 -7.37 -19.46
CA ASP A 202 -23.01 -7.41 -18.76
C ASP A 202 -22.85 -7.03 -17.28
N GLY A 203 -21.76 -7.47 -16.64
CA GLY A 203 -21.42 -7.07 -15.27
C GLY A 203 -21.14 -5.57 -15.13
N LEU A 204 -20.42 -4.97 -16.09
CA LEU A 204 -20.14 -3.53 -16.14
C LEU A 204 -21.44 -2.71 -16.21
N ARG A 205 -22.36 -3.12 -17.08
CA ARG A 205 -23.62 -2.42 -17.33
C ARG A 205 -24.55 -2.54 -16.13
N GLN A 206 -24.56 -3.68 -15.46
CA GLN A 206 -25.41 -3.92 -14.30
C GLN A 206 -24.91 -3.19 -13.03
N GLN A 207 -23.61 -2.93 -12.92
CA GLN A 207 -22.97 -2.33 -11.74
C GLN A 207 -22.40 -0.92 -12.00
N TRP A 208 -23.04 -0.14 -12.87
CA TRP A 208 -22.53 1.17 -13.30
C TRP A 208 -22.29 2.16 -12.14
N HIS A 209 -23.06 2.07 -11.05
CA HIS A 209 -22.85 2.88 -9.84
C HIS A 209 -21.47 2.65 -9.22
N TYR A 210 -21.04 1.39 -9.09
CA TYR A 210 -19.72 1.02 -8.56
C TYR A 210 -18.59 1.41 -9.51
N PHE A 211 -18.84 1.34 -10.81
CA PHE A 211 -17.90 1.81 -11.83
C PHE A 211 -17.66 3.32 -11.71
N THR A 212 -18.72 4.13 -11.61
CA THR A 212 -18.60 5.59 -11.45
C THR A 212 -17.78 5.96 -10.21
N ILE A 213 -18.02 5.32 -9.07
CA ILE A 213 -17.24 5.55 -7.85
C ILE A 213 -15.78 5.16 -8.02
N THR A 214 -15.50 4.04 -8.70
CA THR A 214 -14.13 3.60 -8.98
C THR A 214 -13.38 4.59 -9.87
N VAL A 215 -14.05 5.13 -10.90
CA VAL A 215 -13.49 6.17 -11.77
C VAL A 215 -13.20 7.44 -10.98
N LEU A 216 -14.14 7.91 -10.15
CA LEU A 216 -13.95 9.10 -9.30
C LEU A 216 -12.79 8.92 -8.31
N LEU A 217 -12.69 7.76 -7.65
CA LEU A 217 -11.57 7.45 -6.76
C LEU A 217 -10.24 7.40 -7.51
N THR A 218 -10.21 6.84 -8.72
CA THR A 218 -9.01 6.83 -9.56
C THR A 218 -8.57 8.25 -9.91
N VAL A 219 -9.51 9.11 -10.32
CA VAL A 219 -9.24 10.53 -10.59
C VAL A 219 -8.73 11.23 -9.34
N CYS A 220 -9.30 10.95 -8.17
CA CYS A 220 -8.86 11.51 -6.90
C CYS A 220 -7.41 11.12 -6.58
N VAL A 221 -7.08 9.82 -6.65
CA VAL A 221 -5.73 9.30 -6.38
C VAL A 221 -4.72 9.83 -7.40
N VAL A 222 -5.04 9.78 -8.69
CA VAL A 222 -4.11 10.27 -9.73
C VAL A 222 -3.89 11.77 -9.61
N THR A 223 -4.93 12.56 -9.33
CA THR A 223 -4.78 14.02 -9.17
C THR A 223 -3.94 14.36 -7.96
N THR A 224 -4.14 13.68 -6.83
CA THR A 224 -3.32 13.90 -5.62
C THR A 224 -1.86 13.47 -5.84
N MET A 225 -1.62 12.35 -6.51
CA MET A 225 -0.27 11.92 -6.91
C MET A 225 0.41 12.94 -7.84
N LEU A 226 -0.28 13.39 -8.90
CA LEU A 226 0.26 14.36 -9.85
C LEU A 226 0.52 15.72 -9.20
N SER A 227 -0.39 16.20 -8.34
CA SER A 227 -0.19 17.43 -7.58
C SER A 227 1.01 17.34 -6.65
N GLY A 228 1.25 16.15 -6.07
CA GLY A 228 2.47 15.86 -5.34
C GLY A 228 3.66 16.00 -6.26
N ILE A 229 3.74 15.23 -7.35
CA ILE A 229 4.89 15.22 -8.26
C ILE A 229 5.25 16.63 -8.77
N MET A 230 4.24 17.47 -9.03
CA MET A 230 4.42 18.87 -9.46
C MET A 230 4.86 19.83 -8.33
N GLN A 231 5.05 19.33 -7.12
CA GLN A 231 5.45 20.06 -5.91
C GLN A 231 4.59 21.30 -5.65
N VAL A 232 3.27 21.11 -5.80
CA VAL A 232 2.27 22.15 -5.48
C VAL A 232 2.40 22.55 -4.01
N ASP A 233 2.18 23.83 -3.71
CA ASP A 233 2.22 24.35 -2.35
C ASP A 233 1.31 23.57 -1.40
N ALA A 234 1.72 23.44 -0.12
CA ALA A 234 1.02 22.63 0.86
C ALA A 234 -0.45 23.06 1.06
N ALA A 235 -0.75 24.36 1.03
CA ALA A 235 -2.12 24.85 1.16
C ALA A 235 -2.98 24.44 -0.05
N SER A 236 -2.39 24.49 -1.24
CA SER A 236 -3.07 24.08 -2.47
C SER A 236 -3.26 22.56 -2.53
N GLN A 237 -2.28 21.78 -2.07
CA GLN A 237 -2.38 20.32 -1.97
C GLN A 237 -3.46 19.89 -0.96
N ALA A 238 -3.54 20.58 0.18
CA ALA A 238 -4.61 20.36 1.16
C ALA A 238 -5.99 20.69 0.56
N PHE A 239 -6.10 21.83 -0.13
CA PHE A 239 -7.34 22.24 -0.78
C PHE A 239 -7.81 21.22 -1.84
N ILE A 240 -6.90 20.75 -2.70
CA ILE A 240 -7.18 19.73 -3.71
C ILE A 240 -7.67 18.44 -3.04
N SER A 241 -6.96 17.96 -2.02
CA SER A 241 -7.26 16.70 -1.33
C SER A 241 -8.61 16.73 -0.61
N VAL A 242 -8.92 17.83 0.09
CA VAL A 242 -10.21 18.02 0.77
C VAL A 242 -11.36 18.11 -0.24
N THR A 243 -11.16 18.86 -1.32
CA THR A 243 -12.18 19.04 -2.36
C THR A 243 -12.52 17.71 -3.06
N LEU A 244 -11.51 16.96 -3.49
CA LEU A 244 -11.70 15.66 -4.13
C LEU A 244 -12.31 14.62 -3.19
N SER A 245 -11.92 14.64 -1.91
CA SER A 245 -12.51 13.77 -0.89
C SER A 245 -13.99 14.10 -0.65
N ALA A 246 -14.37 15.39 -0.60
CA ALA A 246 -15.75 15.81 -0.45
C ALA A 246 -16.62 15.39 -1.66
N ILE A 247 -16.10 15.57 -2.89
CA ILE A 247 -16.77 15.14 -4.12
C ILE A 247 -16.99 13.62 -4.09
N THR A 248 -15.94 12.85 -3.80
CA THR A 248 -16.01 11.38 -3.84
C THR A 248 -16.88 10.83 -2.70
N GLY A 249 -16.82 11.42 -1.51
CA GLY A 249 -17.68 11.08 -0.38
C GLY A 249 -19.16 11.36 -0.67
N THR A 250 -19.47 12.53 -1.25
CA THR A 250 -20.85 12.88 -1.64
C THR A 250 -21.36 11.94 -2.73
N ALA A 251 -20.55 11.64 -3.74
CA ALA A 251 -20.89 10.68 -4.77
C ALA A 251 -21.14 9.28 -4.18
N ALA A 252 -20.32 8.82 -3.23
CA ALA A 252 -20.50 7.54 -2.55
C ALA A 252 -21.84 7.49 -1.78
N MET A 253 -22.22 8.57 -1.10
CA MET A 253 -23.51 8.67 -0.40
C MET A 253 -24.70 8.64 -1.36
N ALA A 254 -24.55 9.19 -2.56
CA ALA A 254 -25.61 9.25 -3.57
C ALA A 254 -25.76 7.95 -4.39
N LEU A 255 -24.65 7.25 -4.66
CA LEU A 255 -24.62 6.12 -5.60
C LEU A 255 -24.59 4.75 -4.92
N LEU A 256 -24.13 4.64 -3.66
CA LEU A 256 -24.00 3.37 -2.95
C LEU A 256 -25.16 3.15 -1.96
N PRO A 257 -25.50 1.89 -1.64
CA PRO A 257 -26.48 1.59 -0.60
C PRO A 257 -25.96 1.95 0.80
N ALA A 258 -26.89 2.28 1.71
CA ALA A 258 -26.57 2.70 3.08
C ALA A 258 -25.80 1.67 3.91
N SER A 259 -25.87 0.39 3.55
CA SER A 259 -25.08 -0.67 4.16
C SER A 259 -23.58 -0.58 3.83
N ILE A 260 -23.21 0.12 2.74
CA ILE A 260 -21.83 0.23 2.27
C ILE A 260 -21.25 1.62 2.59
N TRP A 261 -21.94 2.70 2.21
CA TRP A 261 -21.36 4.04 2.36
C TRP A 261 -21.25 4.49 3.83
N LYS A 262 -22.15 4.05 4.73
CA LYS A 262 -22.08 4.45 6.15
C LYS A 262 -20.80 3.93 6.83
N PRO A 263 -20.47 2.63 6.76
CA PRO A 263 -19.17 2.14 7.23
C PRO A 263 -17.98 2.82 6.55
N MET A 264 -18.03 3.03 5.23
CA MET A 264 -16.94 3.70 4.50
C MET A 264 -16.72 5.13 4.97
N LEU A 265 -17.80 5.89 5.18
CA LEU A 265 -17.74 7.26 5.69
C LEU A 265 -17.20 7.28 7.11
N PHE A 266 -17.62 6.34 7.97
CA PHE A 266 -17.06 6.20 9.31
C PHE A 266 -15.55 5.94 9.27
N MET A 267 -15.09 4.98 8.45
CA MET A 267 -13.66 4.67 8.31
C MET A 267 -12.87 5.86 7.74
N PHE A 268 -13.44 6.58 6.76
CA PHE A 268 -12.84 7.78 6.20
C PHE A 268 -12.70 8.89 7.24
N LEU A 269 -13.77 9.21 7.97
CA LEU A 269 -13.75 10.25 9.00
C LEU A 269 -12.84 9.86 10.17
N SER A 270 -12.81 8.59 10.56
CA SER A 270 -11.90 8.07 11.58
C SER A 270 -10.44 8.27 11.18
N ASN A 271 -10.08 8.03 9.92
CA ASN A 271 -8.73 8.26 9.42
C ASN A 271 -8.43 9.76 9.23
N ALA A 272 -9.39 10.56 8.77
CA ALA A 272 -9.22 11.99 8.54
C ALA A 272 -9.07 12.79 9.84
N MET A 273 -9.75 12.37 10.91
CA MET A 273 -9.63 12.97 12.25
C MET A 273 -8.49 12.35 13.08
N GLY A 274 -7.82 11.32 12.56
CA GLY A 274 -6.69 10.69 13.22
C GLY A 274 -5.50 11.64 13.34
N PHE A 275 -5.10 11.95 14.57
CA PHE A 275 -3.91 12.76 14.81
C PHE A 275 -2.64 11.92 14.53
N SER A 276 -1.87 12.30 13.52
CA SER A 276 -0.60 11.66 13.18
C SER A 276 0.58 12.59 13.47
N THR A 277 1.44 12.16 14.39
CA THR A 277 2.68 12.89 14.74
C THR A 277 3.85 12.58 13.81
N ALA A 278 3.75 11.52 13.01
CA ALA A 278 4.88 11.00 12.23
C ALA A 278 5.50 12.04 11.28
N GLY A 279 4.65 12.79 10.55
CA GLY A 279 5.14 13.83 9.64
C GLY A 279 5.74 15.06 10.34
N PHE A 280 5.28 15.39 11.55
CA PHE A 280 5.82 16.48 12.34
C PHE A 280 7.21 16.13 12.88
N VAL A 281 7.36 14.92 13.41
CA VAL A 281 8.63 14.40 13.94
C VAL A 281 9.69 14.36 12.84
N ASP A 282 9.34 13.85 11.65
CA ASP A 282 10.27 13.78 10.53
C ASP A 282 10.76 15.17 10.07
N ASN A 283 9.88 16.15 9.94
CA ASN A 283 10.30 17.52 9.58
C ASN A 283 11.16 18.15 10.70
N PHE A 284 10.79 17.96 11.97
CA PHE A 284 11.53 18.53 13.09
C PHE A 284 13.00 18.05 13.14
N TYR A 285 13.23 16.74 12.95
CA TYR A 285 14.58 16.17 12.99
C TYR A 285 15.38 16.36 11.70
N LEU A 286 14.72 16.60 10.56
CA LEU A 286 15.40 16.75 9.26
C LEU A 286 15.61 18.21 8.85
N ASP A 287 14.76 19.15 9.24
CA ASP A 287 14.90 20.58 8.90
C ASP A 287 15.92 21.31 9.81
N SER A 288 16.10 20.85 11.05
CA SER A 288 17.08 21.41 12.00
C SER A 288 18.55 21.14 11.63
N ALA A 289 18.80 20.40 10.55
CA ALA A 289 20.12 20.17 9.99
C ALA A 289 20.62 21.30 9.07
N THR A 290 19.97 22.47 9.04
CA THR A 290 20.50 23.63 8.31
C THR A 290 21.60 24.35 9.13
N PRO A 291 22.76 24.69 8.52
CA PRO A 291 23.89 25.30 9.25
C PRO A 291 23.55 26.61 9.96
N GLU A 292 22.56 27.37 9.48
CA GLU A 292 22.13 28.64 10.05
C GLU A 292 21.32 28.51 11.34
N GLU A 293 20.58 27.41 11.53
CA GLU A 293 19.76 27.20 12.74
C GLU A 293 20.57 26.65 13.91
N SER A 294 21.61 25.84 13.64
CA SER A 294 22.56 25.41 14.67
C SER A 294 23.34 26.60 15.25
N ALA A 295 23.71 27.57 14.40
CA ALA A 295 24.35 28.81 14.86
C ALA A 295 23.45 29.69 15.75
N ARG A 296 22.12 29.59 15.62
CA ARG A 296 21.15 30.36 16.43
C ARG A 296 20.75 29.68 17.73
N THR A 297 20.66 28.36 17.73
CA THR A 297 20.06 27.60 18.83
C THR A 297 21.08 27.00 19.79
N GLY A 298 22.37 27.03 19.45
CA GLY A 298 23.43 26.46 20.28
C GLY A 298 23.39 24.94 20.38
N TYR A 299 22.51 24.27 19.64
CA TYR A 299 22.56 22.83 19.47
C TYR A 299 23.73 22.49 18.55
N PRO A 300 24.60 21.55 18.94
CA PRO A 300 25.70 21.13 18.07
C PRO A 300 25.12 20.65 16.74
N VAL A 301 25.63 21.18 15.62
CA VAL A 301 25.56 20.47 14.34
C VAL A 301 26.09 19.08 14.67
N CYS A 302 25.30 18.04 14.46
CA CYS A 302 25.77 16.68 14.68
C CYS A 302 26.75 16.34 13.54
N GLU A 303 27.94 16.96 13.57
CA GLU A 303 29.08 16.63 12.70
C GLU A 303 29.53 15.18 12.95
N ASP A 304 29.24 14.67 14.16
CA ASP A 304 29.47 13.28 14.59
C ASP A 304 28.16 12.53 14.89
N CYS A 305 27.11 12.68 14.06
CA CYS A 305 26.15 11.58 13.96
C CYS A 305 26.98 10.37 13.49
N PRO A 306 27.11 9.27 14.26
CA PRO A 306 27.89 8.13 13.83
C PRO A 306 27.33 7.73 12.48
N HIS A 307 28.11 7.99 11.44
CA HIS A 307 27.81 7.58 10.09
C HIS A 307 27.40 6.12 10.20
N PHE A 308 26.18 5.81 9.76
CA PHE A 308 25.77 4.45 9.45
C PHE A 308 26.70 3.94 8.35
N SER A 309 27.89 3.56 8.80
CA SER A 309 29.04 3.08 8.07
C SER A 309 29.06 1.57 8.27
N ALA A 310 28.12 0.93 7.58
CA ALA A 310 28.14 -0.44 7.10
C ALA A 310 26.97 -0.62 6.12
#